data_AF-A0A395JHF1-F1
#
_entry.id   AF-A0A395JHF1-F1
#
_cell.length_a   1.000
_cell.length_b   1.000
_cell.length_c   1.000
_cell.angle_alpha   90.00
_cell.angle_beta   90.00
_cell.angle_gamma   90.00
#
_symmetry.space_group_name_H-M   'P 1'
#
loop_
_entity.id
_entity.type
_entity.pdbx_description
1 polymer ?
#
loop_
_entity_poly.entity_id
_entity_poly.type
_entity_poly.pdbx_seq_one_letter_code
_entity_poly.pdbx_strand_id
1 'polypeptide(L)'
;MIKSMNDNSAKQALEALDWDVQPERDLWPDIHSNIRFSGKPEVMPETNEDHAVASSTSKARSVPWGPMSLAACMLMAFGAFVMSAMSFQRSQATYELQASYVEFQKSQISLIDQQHAHVRAQFVDMLAGEHGPIDPGVAAEVRSVLLTIDQASLELKQAILAEPTNKNYSTMLARTYQQELNMLNKFKKQGGSPSREVSL
;
A
#
# COMPACT_ATOMS: atom_id res chain seq x y z
N MET A 1 0.42 -29.59 2.66
CA MET A 1 -1.04 -29.58 2.40
C MET A 1 -1.76 -28.79 3.51
N ILE A 2 -1.46 -27.48 3.64
CA ILE A 2 -1.96 -26.64 4.77
C ILE A 2 -2.49 -25.27 4.30
N LYS A 3 -2.38 -24.92 3.00
CA LYS A 3 -2.62 -23.55 2.52
C LYS A 3 -4.06 -23.24 2.10
N SER A 4 -4.98 -24.21 2.14
CA SER A 4 -6.38 -24.02 1.70
C SER A 4 -7.33 -23.57 2.82
N MET A 5 -6.89 -23.53 4.08
CA MET A 5 -7.78 -23.27 5.23
C MET A 5 -7.94 -21.79 5.60
N ASN A 6 -7.19 -20.86 4.98
CA ASN A 6 -7.22 -19.46 5.40
C ASN A 6 -8.08 -18.55 4.51
N ASP A 7 -8.23 -18.87 3.22
CA ASP A 7 -8.99 -18.01 2.29
C ASP A 7 -10.50 -18.11 2.50
N ASN A 8 -11.00 -19.26 3.01
CA ASN A 8 -12.40 -19.42 3.39
C ASN A 8 -12.74 -18.64 4.67
N SER A 9 -11.80 -18.51 5.61
CA SER A 9 -12.01 -17.78 6.86
C SER A 9 -12.14 -16.28 6.64
N ALA A 10 -11.38 -15.71 5.69
CA ALA A 10 -11.47 -14.29 5.36
C ALA A 10 -12.80 -13.94 4.66
N LYS A 11 -13.29 -14.82 3.78
CA LYS A 11 -14.61 -14.64 3.13
C LYS A 11 -15.76 -14.80 4.12
N GLN A 12 -15.69 -15.77 5.03
CA GLN A 12 -16.67 -15.92 6.10
C GLN A 12 -16.68 -14.72 7.06
N ALA A 13 -15.52 -14.10 7.34
CA ALA A 13 -15.47 -12.89 8.16
C ALA A 13 -16.07 -11.66 7.47
N LEU A 14 -15.96 -11.57 6.14
CA LEU A 14 -16.55 -10.50 5.33
C LEU A 14 -18.06 -10.65 5.12
N GLU A 15 -18.56 -11.89 5.01
CA GLU A 15 -20.00 -12.18 4.99
C GLU A 15 -20.64 -12.06 6.39
N ALA A 16 -19.86 -12.22 7.46
CA ALA A 16 -20.31 -12.00 8.84
C ALA A 16 -20.25 -10.53 9.29
N LEU A 17 -19.67 -9.64 8.47
CA LEU A 17 -19.79 -8.21 8.70
C LEU A 17 -21.20 -7.80 8.30
N ASP A 18 -22.01 -7.46 9.29
CA ASP A 18 -23.34 -6.90 9.08
C ASP A 18 -23.16 -5.53 8.40
N TRP A 19 -23.36 -5.48 7.09
CA TRP A 19 -23.24 -4.25 6.29
C TRP A 19 -24.34 -3.23 6.62
N ASP A 20 -25.29 -3.61 7.48
CA ASP A 20 -26.43 -2.80 7.91
C ASP A 20 -26.22 -2.17 9.29
N VAL A 21 -24.97 -1.76 9.60
CA VAL A 21 -24.70 -0.86 10.74
C VAL A 21 -25.28 0.52 10.40
N GLN A 22 -26.58 0.66 10.58
CA GLN A 22 -27.22 1.97 10.63
C GLN A 22 -26.74 2.65 11.92
N PRO A 23 -26.25 3.90 11.84
CA PRO A 23 -25.84 4.63 13.04
C PRO A 23 -27.02 4.71 14.02
N GLU A 24 -26.77 4.51 15.32
CA GLU A 24 -27.80 4.52 16.38
C GLU A 24 -28.66 5.80 16.40
N ARG A 25 -28.16 6.87 15.79
CA ARG A 25 -28.82 8.16 15.72
C ARG A 25 -28.64 8.78 14.34
N ASP A 26 -29.74 9.26 13.78
CA ASP A 26 -29.73 10.11 12.60
C ASP A 26 -29.04 11.44 12.95
N LEU A 27 -27.84 11.66 12.37
CA LEU A 27 -27.04 12.87 12.56
C LEU A 27 -27.40 13.98 11.56
N TRP A 28 -28.26 13.69 10.57
CA TRP A 28 -28.66 14.68 9.56
C TRP A 28 -29.36 15.93 10.11
N PRO A 29 -30.19 15.87 11.18
CA PRO A 29 -30.80 17.07 11.76
C PRO A 29 -29.78 18.06 12.32
N ASP A 30 -28.75 17.58 13.03
CA ASP A 30 -27.71 18.41 13.64
C ASP A 30 -26.81 19.06 12.57
N ILE A 31 -26.53 18.33 11.49
CA ILE A 31 -25.81 18.87 10.32
C ILE A 31 -26.63 19.96 9.63
N HIS A 32 -27.94 19.76 9.45
CA HIS A 32 -28.83 20.76 8.86
C HIS A 32 -28.94 22.04 9.70
N SER A 33 -28.96 21.94 11.04
CA SER A 33 -28.98 23.11 11.90
C SER A 33 -27.67 23.91 11.84
N ASN A 34 -26.52 23.23 11.76
CA ASN A 34 -25.23 23.90 11.70
C ASN A 34 -24.95 24.53 10.33
N ILE A 35 -25.42 23.94 9.23
CA ILE A 35 -25.29 24.53 7.90
C ILE A 35 -26.18 25.77 7.74
N ARG A 36 -27.35 25.82 8.42
CA ARG A 36 -28.23 27.00 8.40
C ARG A 36 -27.61 28.25 9.03
N PHE A 37 -26.68 28.08 9.97
CA PHE A 37 -26.05 29.19 10.69
C PHE A 37 -24.83 29.80 9.98
N SER A 38 -24.17 29.04 9.09
CA SER A 38 -22.96 29.51 8.40
C SER A 38 -23.22 30.34 7.14
N GLY A 39 -24.49 30.54 6.76
CA GLY A 39 -24.85 31.07 5.43
C GLY A 39 -25.59 32.42 5.39
N LYS A 40 -25.86 33.07 6.52
CA LYS A 40 -26.53 34.39 6.51
C LYS A 40 -25.79 35.35 7.43
N PRO A 41 -25.19 36.46 6.93
CA PRO A 41 -24.93 37.59 7.80
C PRO A 41 -26.29 38.03 8.36
N GLU A 42 -26.37 38.07 9.69
CA GLU A 42 -27.52 38.53 10.45
C GLU A 42 -27.79 40.00 10.08
N VAL A 43 -28.63 40.21 9.07
CA VAL A 43 -29.24 41.51 8.78
C VAL A 43 -30.33 41.68 9.84
N MET A 44 -30.06 42.55 10.81
CA MET A 44 -31.03 42.96 11.81
C MET A 44 -32.28 43.56 11.14
N PRO A 45 -33.48 43.36 11.72
CA PRO A 45 -34.70 43.93 11.18
C PRO A 45 -34.68 45.46 11.29
N GLU A 46 -34.83 46.15 10.15
CA GLU A 46 -35.25 47.54 10.09
C GLU A 46 -36.69 47.65 10.63
N THR A 47 -36.82 48.09 11.88
CA THR A 47 -38.07 48.64 12.41
C THR A 47 -38.07 50.14 12.17
N ASN A 48 -38.79 50.57 11.14
CA ASN A 48 -39.23 51.97 10.97
C ASN A 48 -40.30 52.28 12.01
N GLU A 49 -39.93 52.98 13.08
CA GLU A 49 -40.86 53.74 13.93
C GLU A 49 -40.20 55.08 14.25
N ASP A 50 -40.79 56.14 13.71
CA ASP A 50 -40.48 57.55 13.97
C ASP A 50 -40.69 57.89 15.46
N HIS A 51 -39.63 57.85 16.28
CA HIS A 51 -39.63 58.55 17.57
C HIS A 51 -38.30 59.23 17.88
N ALA A 52 -38.45 60.50 18.21
CA ALA A 52 -37.43 61.48 18.51
C ALA A 52 -36.46 61.07 19.64
N VAL A 53 -35.19 61.39 19.42
CA VAL A 53 -34.27 62.03 20.38
C VAL A 53 -34.20 61.37 21.76
N ALA A 54 -33.24 60.46 21.90
CA ALA A 54 -32.25 60.56 22.98
C ALA A 54 -31.00 59.79 22.54
N SER A 55 -30.10 60.48 21.86
CA SER A 55 -28.70 60.05 21.74
C SER A 55 -28.09 60.04 23.13
N SER A 56 -28.32 58.96 23.89
CA SER A 56 -27.53 58.63 25.06
C SER A 56 -26.16 58.25 24.54
N THR A 57 -25.29 59.26 24.41
CA THR A 57 -23.85 59.11 24.32
C THR A 57 -23.38 58.46 25.63
N SER A 58 -23.61 57.16 25.78
CA SER A 58 -22.89 56.36 26.75
C SER A 58 -21.43 56.45 26.31
N LYS A 59 -20.64 57.25 27.04
CA LYS A 59 -19.18 57.20 27.04
C LYS A 59 -18.78 55.77 27.44
N ALA A 60 -18.83 54.85 26.47
CA ALA A 60 -18.21 53.55 26.58
C ALA A 60 -16.73 53.86 26.76
N ARG A 61 -16.22 53.67 27.98
CA ARG A 61 -14.79 53.73 28.23
C ARG A 61 -14.17 52.74 27.25
N SER A 62 -13.41 53.25 26.28
CA SER A 62 -12.66 52.44 25.35
C SER A 62 -11.62 51.68 26.16
N VAL A 63 -11.97 50.48 26.60
CA VAL A 63 -11.00 49.55 27.16
C VAL A 63 -9.96 49.37 26.06
N PRO A 64 -8.66 49.52 26.34
CA PRO A 64 -7.64 49.40 25.30
C PRO A 64 -7.50 47.93 24.90
N TRP A 65 -8.40 47.44 24.04
CA TRP A 65 -8.40 46.09 23.48
C TRP A 65 -7.27 45.87 22.46
N GLY A 66 -6.72 46.96 21.89
CA GLY A 66 -5.64 46.92 20.91
C GLY A 66 -4.43 46.05 21.32
N PRO A 67 -3.86 46.22 22.52
CA PRO A 67 -2.79 45.34 22.98
C PRO A 67 -3.22 43.89 23.20
N MET A 68 -4.48 43.63 23.62
CA MET A 68 -4.97 42.27 23.83
C MET A 68 -5.14 41.50 22.50
N SER A 69 -5.63 42.13 21.44
CA SER A 69 -5.75 41.48 20.13
C SER A 69 -4.39 41.15 19.52
N LEU A 70 -3.40 42.04 19.67
CA LEU A 70 -2.04 41.79 19.20
C LEU A 70 -1.41 40.57 19.90
N ALA A 71 -1.58 40.46 21.23
CA ALA A 71 -1.09 39.33 22.01
C ALA A 71 -1.79 38.02 21.60
N ALA A 72 -3.11 38.04 21.40
CA ALA A 72 -3.87 36.87 20.94
C ALA A 72 -3.41 36.39 19.57
N CYS A 73 -3.18 37.30 18.62
CA CYS A 73 -2.67 36.97 17.29
C CYS A 73 -1.27 36.34 17.35
N MET A 74 -0.38 36.86 18.20
CA MET A 74 0.97 36.31 18.39
C MET A 74 0.94 34.90 18.97
N LEU A 75 0.07 34.64 19.95
CA LEU A 75 -0.10 33.30 20.52
C LEU A 75 -0.67 32.30 19.51
N MET A 76 -1.64 32.71 18.70
CA MET A 76 -2.18 31.87 17.63
C MET A 76 -1.14 31.59 16.54
N ALA A 77 -0.40 32.61 16.10
CA ALA A 77 0.65 32.43 15.09
C ALA A 77 1.76 31.50 15.57
N PHE A 78 2.20 31.65 16.83
CA PHE A 78 3.20 30.77 17.42
C PHE A 78 2.66 29.34 17.62
N GLY A 79 1.42 29.18 18.09
CA GLY A 79 0.78 27.88 18.22
C GLY A 79 0.64 27.14 16.89
N ALA A 80 0.21 27.86 15.84
CA ALA A 80 0.13 27.33 14.48
C ALA A 80 1.51 26.92 13.94
N PHE A 81 2.54 27.72 14.20
CA PHE A 81 3.92 27.40 13.81
C PHE A 81 4.43 26.12 14.47
N VAL A 82 4.23 25.96 15.78
CA VAL A 82 4.67 24.74 16.51
C VAL A 82 3.90 23.51 16.04
N MET A 83 2.58 23.61 15.84
CA MET A 83 1.80 22.51 15.28
C MET A 83 2.25 22.15 13.85
N SER A 84 2.55 23.15 13.02
CA SER A 84 3.07 22.94 11.67
C SER A 84 4.42 22.20 11.71
N ALA A 85 5.34 22.61 12.59
CA ALA A 85 6.65 21.96 12.75
C ALA A 85 6.51 20.49 13.20
N MET A 86 5.63 20.21 14.17
CA MET A 86 5.34 18.83 14.60
C MET A 86 4.66 17.99 13.52
N SER A 87 3.73 18.58 12.76
CA SER A 87 3.06 17.89 11.66
C SER A 87 4.04 17.50 10.55
N PHE A 88 5.02 18.38 10.27
CA PHE A 88 6.04 18.14 9.27
C PHE A 88 6.97 16.98 9.67
N GLN A 89 7.44 16.95 10.93
CA GLN A 89 8.23 15.83 11.44
C GLN A 89 7.47 14.50 11.39
N ARG A 90 6.16 14.48 11.74
CA ARG A 90 5.35 13.27 11.62
C ARG A 90 5.22 12.81 10.16
N SER A 91 5.04 13.75 9.24
CA SER A 91 4.97 13.42 7.81
C SER A 91 6.30 12.84 7.30
N GLN A 92 7.43 13.42 7.69
CA GLN A 92 8.75 12.88 7.34
C GLN A 92 8.97 11.46 7.87
N ALA A 93 8.61 11.20 9.14
CA ALA A 93 8.73 9.88 9.73
C ALA A 93 7.90 8.83 8.97
N THR A 94 6.71 9.20 8.46
CA THR A 94 5.91 8.28 7.63
C THR A 94 6.55 8.02 6.26
N TYR A 95 7.18 9.02 5.65
CA TYR A 95 7.90 8.83 4.38
C TYR A 95 9.15 7.96 4.54
N GLU A 96 9.91 8.14 5.62
CA GLU A 96 11.08 7.31 5.93
C GLU A 96 10.69 5.85 6.19
N LEU A 97 9.59 5.61 6.90
CA LEU A 97 9.06 4.27 7.11
C LEU A 97 8.63 3.61 5.79
N GLN A 98 8.01 4.37 4.88
CA GLN A 98 7.63 3.85 3.57
C GLN A 98 8.85 3.57 2.70
N ALA A 99 9.85 4.45 2.70
CA ALA A 99 11.09 4.27 1.96
C ALA A 99 11.86 3.04 2.45
N SER A 100 12.03 2.89 3.76
CA SER A 100 12.69 1.71 4.35
C SER A 100 11.96 0.41 4.04
N TYR A 101 10.62 0.41 4.01
CA TYR A 101 9.83 -0.76 3.62
C TYR A 101 10.08 -1.16 2.16
N VAL A 102 10.12 -0.18 1.26
CA VAL A 102 10.42 -0.41 -0.16
C VAL A 102 11.86 -0.91 -0.35
N GLU A 103 12.84 -0.33 0.35
CA GLU A 103 14.23 -0.81 0.31
C GLU A 103 14.37 -2.24 0.83
N PHE A 104 13.67 -2.58 1.91
CA PHE A 104 13.64 -3.94 2.44
C PHE A 104 13.03 -4.92 1.43
N GLN A 105 11.95 -4.56 0.73
CA GLN A 105 11.41 -5.40 -0.33
C GLN A 105 12.39 -5.56 -1.49
N LYS A 106 13.06 -4.47 -1.91
CA LYS A 106 14.08 -4.52 -2.97
C LYS A 106 15.24 -5.45 -2.60
N SER A 107 15.71 -5.40 -1.35
CA SER A 107 16.79 -6.27 -0.90
C SER A 107 16.38 -7.75 -0.86
N GLN A 108 15.14 -8.06 -0.45
CA GLN A 108 14.61 -9.42 -0.53
C GLN A 108 14.51 -9.92 -1.97
N ILE A 109 13.99 -9.10 -2.89
CA ILE A 109 13.90 -9.46 -4.31
C ILE A 109 15.30 -9.69 -4.88
N SER A 110 16.27 -8.83 -4.55
CA SER A 110 17.66 -9.00 -4.97
C SER A 110 18.27 -10.31 -4.47
N LEU A 111 18.01 -10.70 -3.23
CA LEU A 111 18.52 -11.97 -2.69
C LEU A 111 17.93 -13.17 -3.42
N ILE A 112 16.62 -13.14 -3.67
CA ILE A 112 15.91 -14.17 -4.41
C ILE A 112 16.43 -14.24 -5.86
N ASP A 113 16.67 -13.10 -6.50
CA ASP A 113 17.24 -13.02 -7.85
C ASP A 113 18.66 -13.60 -7.91
N GLN A 114 19.50 -13.38 -6.89
CA GLN A 114 20.84 -14.00 -6.84
C GLN A 114 20.77 -15.52 -6.72
N GLN A 115 19.87 -16.03 -5.86
CA GLN A 115 19.66 -17.48 -5.73
C GLN A 115 19.15 -18.09 -7.03
N HIS A 116 18.22 -17.41 -7.69
CA HIS A 116 17.68 -17.82 -8.99
C HIS A 116 18.77 -17.87 -10.07
N ALA A 117 19.57 -16.81 -10.19
CA ALA A 117 20.66 -16.73 -11.17
C ALA A 117 21.67 -17.87 -10.99
N HIS A 118 22.00 -18.22 -9.74
CA HIS A 118 22.94 -19.32 -9.46
C HIS A 118 22.40 -20.68 -9.92
N VAL A 119 21.14 -20.99 -9.60
CA VAL A 119 20.53 -22.25 -10.00
C VAL A 119 20.37 -22.33 -11.53
N ARG A 120 20.04 -21.21 -12.16
CA ARG A 120 19.92 -21.12 -13.61
C ARG A 120 21.24 -21.39 -14.31
N ALA A 121 22.34 -20.81 -13.83
CA ALA A 121 23.67 -21.07 -14.37
C ALA A 121 24.01 -22.57 -14.33
N GLN A 122 23.81 -23.21 -13.18
CA GLN A 122 24.01 -24.66 -13.02
C GLN A 122 23.16 -25.49 -14.00
N PHE A 123 21.95 -25.03 -14.32
CA PHE A 123 21.05 -25.73 -15.25
C PHE A 123 21.40 -25.53 -16.71
N VAL A 124 21.81 -24.33 -17.09
CA VAL A 124 22.30 -24.06 -18.43
C VAL A 124 23.55 -24.91 -18.70
N ASP A 125 24.44 -25.04 -17.72
CA ASP A 125 25.63 -25.91 -17.80
C ASP A 125 25.23 -27.39 -17.94
N MET A 126 24.25 -27.86 -17.15
CA MET A 126 23.68 -29.21 -17.30
C MET A 126 23.09 -29.45 -18.71
N LEU A 127 22.37 -28.48 -19.26
CA LEU A 127 21.76 -28.56 -20.59
C LEU A 127 22.78 -28.38 -21.74
N ALA A 128 23.95 -27.81 -21.46
CA ALA A 128 25.03 -27.64 -22.43
C ALA A 128 25.84 -28.92 -22.66
N GLY A 129 25.57 -30.00 -21.91
CA GLY A 129 26.07 -31.33 -22.19
C GLY A 129 27.21 -31.83 -21.29
N GLU A 130 27.53 -31.14 -20.19
CA GLU A 130 28.55 -31.60 -19.24
C GLU A 130 28.13 -32.86 -18.44
N HIS A 131 26.83 -33.16 -18.36
CA HIS A 131 26.28 -34.22 -17.51
C HIS A 131 25.60 -35.37 -18.27
N GLY A 132 25.84 -35.51 -19.57
CA GLY A 132 25.38 -36.63 -20.39
C GLY A 132 24.31 -36.27 -21.44
N PRO A 133 23.96 -37.23 -22.33
CA PRO A 133 23.05 -36.98 -23.44
C PRO A 133 21.59 -36.91 -22.93
N ILE A 134 21.11 -35.69 -22.68
CA ILE A 134 19.68 -35.42 -22.53
C ILE A 134 19.04 -35.51 -23.92
N ASP A 135 17.87 -36.15 -24.02
CA ASP A 135 17.11 -36.18 -25.27
C ASP A 135 16.85 -34.74 -25.78
N PRO A 136 17.20 -34.42 -27.04
CA PRO A 136 17.09 -33.07 -27.57
C PRO A 136 15.64 -32.54 -27.58
N GLY A 137 14.64 -33.42 -27.66
CA GLY A 137 13.23 -33.05 -27.56
C GLY A 137 12.86 -32.54 -26.16
N VAL A 138 13.25 -33.30 -25.13
CA VAL A 138 13.05 -32.91 -23.72
C VAL A 138 13.82 -31.61 -23.39
N ALA A 139 15.05 -31.46 -23.90
CA ALA A 139 15.84 -30.25 -23.69
C ALA A 139 15.18 -29.00 -24.32
N ALA A 140 14.55 -29.14 -25.49
CA ALA A 140 13.83 -28.04 -26.15
C ALA A 140 12.56 -27.64 -25.38
N GLU A 141 11.80 -28.62 -24.86
CA GLU A 141 10.61 -28.36 -24.05
C GLU A 141 10.96 -27.65 -22.75
N VAL A 142 12.00 -28.11 -22.03
CA VAL A 142 12.48 -27.46 -20.81
C VAL A 142 12.91 -26.02 -21.10
N ARG A 143 13.64 -25.76 -22.19
CA ARG A 143 14.01 -24.40 -22.59
C ARG A 143 12.79 -23.52 -22.87
N SER A 144 11.76 -24.05 -23.53
CA SER A 144 10.53 -23.30 -23.80
C SER A 144 9.76 -22.93 -22.53
N VAL A 145 9.64 -23.87 -21.59
CA VAL A 145 9.03 -23.62 -20.28
C VAL A 145 9.82 -22.58 -19.49
N LEU A 146 11.15 -22.68 -19.48
CA LEU A 146 12.01 -21.69 -18.82
C LEU A 146 11.86 -20.28 -19.40
N LEU A 147 11.80 -20.16 -20.74
CA LEU A 147 11.54 -18.86 -21.38
C LEU A 147 10.19 -18.26 -20.98
N THR A 148 9.16 -19.09 -20.83
CA THR A 148 7.83 -18.63 -20.40
C THR A 148 7.86 -18.14 -18.95
N ILE A 149 8.58 -18.84 -18.07
CA ILE A 149 8.78 -18.44 -16.68
C ILE A 149 9.58 -17.14 -16.59
N ASP A 150 10.62 -16.99 -17.40
CA ASP A 150 11.44 -15.77 -17.48
C ASP A 150 10.56 -14.57 -17.83
N GLN A 151 9.72 -14.71 -18.88
CA GLN A 151 8.80 -13.65 -19.29
C GLN A 151 7.82 -13.28 -18.16
N ALA A 152 7.20 -14.27 -17.52
CA ALA A 152 6.29 -14.03 -16.38
C ALA A 152 7.01 -13.36 -15.19
N SER A 153 8.27 -13.73 -14.93
CA SER A 153 9.07 -13.12 -13.87
C SER A 153 9.38 -11.65 -14.16
N LEU A 154 9.63 -11.30 -15.42
CA LEU A 154 9.88 -9.94 -15.87
C LEU A 154 8.62 -9.07 -15.71
N GLU A 155 7.47 -9.58 -16.13
CA GLU A 155 6.17 -8.92 -15.96
C GLU A 155 5.85 -8.68 -14.48
N LEU A 156 6.10 -9.67 -13.62
CA LEU A 156 5.94 -9.51 -12.17
C LEU A 156 6.90 -8.47 -11.58
N LYS A 157 8.15 -8.43 -12.03
CA LYS A 157 9.11 -7.39 -11.60
C LYS A 157 8.65 -6.00 -12.02
N GLN A 158 8.15 -5.84 -13.24
CA GLN A 158 7.58 -4.56 -13.70
C GLN A 158 6.35 -4.17 -12.89
N ALA A 159 5.46 -5.12 -12.59
CA ALA A 159 4.28 -4.88 -11.75
C ALA A 159 4.67 -4.48 -10.32
N ILE A 160 5.71 -5.07 -9.74
CA ILE A 160 6.24 -4.66 -8.41
C ILE A 160 6.77 -3.23 -8.44
N LEU A 161 7.44 -2.83 -9.52
CA LEU A 161 7.94 -1.46 -9.66
C LEU A 161 6.80 -0.46 -9.84
N ALA A 162 5.72 -0.84 -10.54
CA ALA A 162 4.53 -0.02 -10.72
C ALA A 162 3.72 0.11 -9.42
N GLU A 163 3.56 -0.98 -8.66
CA GLU A 163 2.75 -1.06 -7.45
C GLU A 163 3.51 -1.71 -6.27
N PRO A 164 4.47 -0.99 -5.65
CA PRO A 164 5.32 -1.57 -4.59
C PRO A 164 4.56 -1.91 -3.30
N THR A 165 3.37 -1.34 -3.10
CA THR A 165 2.52 -1.63 -1.93
C THR A 165 1.80 -2.98 -2.06
N ASN A 166 1.70 -3.54 -3.25
CA ASN A 166 0.96 -4.76 -3.52
C ASN A 166 1.82 -6.01 -3.21
N LYS A 167 1.70 -6.52 -1.98
CA LYS A 167 2.43 -7.71 -1.49
C LYS A 167 2.14 -9.00 -2.28
N ASN A 168 1.08 -9.02 -3.09
CA ASN A 168 0.74 -10.20 -3.87
C ASN A 168 1.77 -10.46 -4.97
N TYR A 169 2.32 -9.42 -5.60
CA TYR A 169 3.28 -9.60 -6.69
C TYR A 169 4.60 -10.21 -6.24
N SER A 170 5.15 -9.75 -5.11
CA SER A 170 6.36 -10.36 -4.53
C SER A 170 6.12 -11.81 -4.11
N THR A 171 4.94 -12.11 -3.57
CA THR A 171 4.54 -13.47 -3.22
C THR A 171 4.38 -14.36 -4.45
N MET A 172 3.81 -13.84 -5.55
CA MET A 172 3.69 -14.56 -6.81
C MET A 172 5.07 -14.82 -7.41
N LEU A 173 5.95 -13.82 -7.44
CA LEU A 173 7.32 -13.96 -7.94
C LEU A 173 8.07 -15.07 -7.20
N ALA A 174 7.99 -15.08 -5.87
CA ALA A 174 8.59 -16.14 -5.05
C ALA A 174 8.02 -17.53 -5.36
N ARG A 175 6.70 -17.65 -5.59
CA ARG A 175 6.07 -18.92 -5.98
C ARG A 175 6.51 -19.38 -7.36
N THR A 176 6.61 -18.48 -8.33
CA THR A 176 7.06 -18.78 -9.70
C THR A 176 8.47 -19.36 -9.66
N TYR A 177 9.40 -18.73 -8.94
CA TYR A 177 10.76 -19.26 -8.78
C TYR A 177 10.80 -20.61 -8.05
N GLN A 178 9.96 -20.79 -7.03
CA GLN A 178 9.91 -22.08 -6.34
C GLN A 178 9.32 -23.20 -7.22
N GLN A 179 8.37 -22.87 -8.09
CA GLN A 179 7.82 -23.80 -9.06
C GLN A 179 8.87 -24.20 -10.10
N GLU A 180 9.65 -23.24 -10.60
CA GLU A 180 10.80 -23.49 -11.46
C GLU A 180 11.80 -24.43 -10.79
N LEU A 181 12.23 -24.11 -9.56
CA LEU A 181 13.15 -24.96 -8.77
C LEU A 181 12.63 -26.38 -8.60
N ASN A 182 11.34 -26.55 -8.36
CA ASN A 182 10.72 -27.87 -8.24
C ASN A 182 10.71 -28.64 -9.56
N MET A 183 10.46 -27.97 -10.69
CA MET A 183 10.54 -28.59 -12.01
C MET A 183 11.98 -29.00 -12.33
N LEU A 184 12.92 -28.10 -12.11
CA LEU A 184 14.35 -28.33 -12.27
C LEU A 184 14.84 -29.52 -11.43
N ASN A 185 14.51 -29.57 -10.14
CA ASN A 185 14.86 -30.70 -9.28
C ASN A 185 14.25 -32.04 -9.73
N LYS A 186 13.03 -32.03 -10.28
CA LYS A 186 12.41 -33.24 -10.87
C LYS A 186 13.21 -33.72 -12.08
N PHE A 187 13.62 -32.82 -12.96
CA PHE A 187 14.46 -33.15 -14.11
C PHE A 187 15.82 -33.71 -13.70
N LYS A 188 16.49 -33.09 -12.73
CA LYS A 188 17.75 -33.62 -12.18
C LYS A 188 17.61 -35.05 -11.65
N LYS A 189 16.50 -35.34 -10.97
CA LYS A 189 16.21 -36.68 -10.44
C LYS A 189 15.88 -37.70 -11.54
N GLN A 190 15.23 -37.28 -12.62
CA GLN A 190 14.86 -38.16 -13.74
C GLN A 190 16.01 -38.38 -14.72
N GLY A 191 16.84 -37.37 -15.00
CA GLY A 191 18.02 -37.47 -15.86
C GLY A 191 19.19 -38.24 -15.23
N GLY A 192 19.15 -38.48 -13.92
CA GLY A 192 20.16 -39.29 -13.20
C GLY A 192 19.80 -40.78 -13.05
N SER A 193 18.69 -41.26 -13.63
CA SER A 193 18.33 -42.67 -13.57
C SER A 193 18.82 -43.36 -14.85
N PRO A 194 19.97 -44.08 -14.82
CA PRO A 194 20.39 -44.87 -15.97
C PRO A 194 19.27 -45.87 -16.28
N SER A 195 18.73 -45.77 -17.50
CA SER A 195 17.81 -46.76 -18.04
C SER A 195 18.39 -48.14 -17.81
N ARG A 196 17.70 -48.89 -16.95
CA ARG A 196 17.88 -50.31 -16.68
C ARG A 196 17.97 -51.07 -18.00
N GLU A 197 19.01 -51.89 -18.08
CA GLU A 197 19.11 -53.15 -18.84
C GLU A 197 17.97 -53.44 -19.81
N VAL A 198 18.25 -53.28 -21.11
CA VAL A 198 17.66 -54.17 -22.11
C VAL A 198 18.70 -55.24 -22.39
N SER A 199 18.66 -56.31 -21.60
CA SER A 199 19.31 -57.57 -21.96
C SER A 199 18.52 -58.20 -23.10
N LEU A 200 19.14 -58.33 -24.26
CA LEU A 200 18.81 -59.31 -25.29
C LEU A 200 20.12 -59.92 -25.80
#